data_AF-A0A9Q1FW44-F1
#
_entry.id   AF-A0A9Q1FW44-F1
#
_cell.length_a   1.000
_cell.length_b   1.000
_cell.length_c   1.000
_cell.angle_alpha   90.00
_cell.angle_beta   90.00
_cell.angle_gamma   90.00
#
_symmetry.space_group_name_H-M   'P 1'
#
loop_
_entity.id
_entity.type
_entity.pdbx_description
1 polymer ?
#
loop_
_entity_poly.entity_id
_entity_poly.type
_entity_poly.pdbx_seq_one_letter_code
_entity_poly.pdbx_strand_id
1 'polypeptide(L)' 'MRSGHYVAYVKARPFTSPAIPLNGPTQGENDASRGSWFHVSDTSVQPVPESKVQNSQAYLLFYERIS' A
#
# COMPACT_ATOMS: atom_id res chain seq x y z
N MET A 1 6.30 21.55 19.94
CA MET A 1 5.77 20.16 19.90
C MET A 1 6.44 19.41 21.03
N ARG A 2 5.70 18.95 22.04
CA ARG A 2 6.30 18.38 23.28
C ARG A 2 6.23 16.84 23.35
N SER A 3 5.36 16.21 22.58
CA SER A 3 5.37 14.77 22.27
C SER A 3 4.43 14.49 21.07
N GLY A 4 4.56 13.32 20.44
CA GLY A 4 3.70 12.87 19.34
C GLY A 4 3.94 11.37 19.07
N HIS A 5 3.04 10.75 18.30
CA HIS A 5 3.15 9.35 17.85
C HIS A 5 3.29 9.31 16.34
N TYR A 6 4.23 8.54 15.83
CA TYR A 6 4.43 8.38 14.38
C TYR A 6 3.88 7.02 13.95
N VAL A 7 3.21 7.02 12.80
CA VAL A 7 2.73 5.81 12.13
C VAL A 7 3.23 5.82 10.69
N ALA A 8 3.30 4.64 10.08
CA ALA A 8 3.68 4.50 8.68
C ALA A 8 2.54 3.90 7.86
N TYR A 9 2.41 4.39 6.64
CA TYR A 9 1.61 3.75 5.60
C TYR A 9 2.56 3.18 4.55
N VAL A 10 2.49 1.87 4.31
CA VAL A 10 3.43 1.16 3.43
C VAL A 10 2.68 0.45 2.32
N LYS A 11 3.19 0.56 1.09
CA LYS A 11 2.69 -0.16 -0.07
C LYS A 11 3.53 -1.43 -0.28
N ALA A 12 2.92 -2.60 -0.12
CA ALA A 12 3.57 -3.86 -0.45
C ALA A 12 3.60 -4.05 -1.97
N ARG A 13 4.66 -4.65 -2.51
CA ARG A 13 4.67 -5.06 -3.93
C ARG A 13 3.59 -6.12 -4.17
N PRO A 14 2.91 -6.12 -5.33
CA PRO A 14 2.09 -7.25 -5.73
C PRO A 14 2.92 -8.53 -5.68
N PHE A 15 2.46 -9.55 -4.95
CA PHE A 15 3.06 -10.88 -5.00
C PHE A 15 2.73 -11.49 -6.37
N THR A 16 3.65 -11.39 -7.33
CA THR A 16 3.58 -12.22 -8.53
C THR A 16 4.07 -13.61 -8.19
N SER A 17 3.18 -14.42 -7.61
CA SER A 17 3.35 -15.87 -7.65
C SER A 17 3.35 -16.29 -9.13
N PRO A 18 4.27 -17.14 -9.63
CA PRO A 18 4.15 -17.74 -10.95
C PRO A 18 3.03 -18.79 -10.92
N ALA A 19 1.78 -18.34 -10.73
CA ALA A 19 0.60 -19.17 -10.76
C ALA A 19 -0.08 -18.96 -12.12
N ILE A 20 0.00 -20.02 -12.92
CA ILE A 20 -0.75 -20.32 -14.15
C ILE A 20 -2.09 -19.56 -14.21
N PRO A 21 -2.39 -18.82 -15.29
CA PRO A 21 -3.69 -18.16 -15.42
C PRO A 21 -4.76 -19.21 -15.73
N LEU A 22 -5.56 -19.59 -14.72
CA LEU A 22 -6.82 -20.29 -14.92
C LEU A 22 -7.95 -19.26 -15.01
N ASN A 23 -8.32 -18.95 -16.25
CA ASN A 23 -9.54 -18.34 -16.77
C ASN A 23 -10.44 -17.49 -15.84
N GLY A 24 -10.49 -16.18 -16.14
CA GLY A 24 -11.61 -15.27 -15.87
C GLY A 24 -11.29 -13.87 -16.40
N PRO A 25 -12.23 -13.09 -16.97
CA PRO A 25 -11.95 -11.75 -17.48
C PRO A 25 -11.88 -10.77 -16.30
N THR A 26 -10.74 -10.69 -15.62
CA THR A 26 -10.53 -9.74 -14.53
C THR A 26 -10.10 -8.38 -15.10
N GLN A 27 -11.14 -7.60 -15.43
CA GLN A 27 -11.21 -6.15 -15.31
C GLN A 27 -9.98 -5.49 -14.64
N GLY A 28 -9.15 -4.80 -15.44
CA GLY A 28 -8.20 -3.80 -14.95
C GLY A 28 -6.75 -4.27 -14.75
N GLU A 29 -6.02 -4.50 -15.85
CA GLU A 29 -4.55 -4.61 -15.86
C GLU A 29 -3.80 -3.39 -15.28
N ASN A 30 -4.51 -2.28 -14.99
CA ASN A 30 -3.96 -1.10 -14.31
C ASN A 30 -4.05 -1.16 -12.76
N ASP A 31 -4.77 -2.13 -12.19
CA ASP A 31 -4.98 -2.22 -10.73
C ASP A 31 -4.12 -3.31 -10.07
N ALA A 32 -3.74 -4.35 -10.82
CA ALA A 32 -2.81 -5.39 -10.35
C ALA A 32 -1.38 -4.87 -10.07
N SER A 33 -1.01 -3.71 -10.62
CA SER A 33 0.24 -3.00 -10.32
C SER A 33 0.16 -2.18 -9.02
N ARG A 34 -1.05 -1.93 -8.50
CA ARG A 34 -1.29 -1.12 -7.31
C ARG A 34 -1.26 -2.03 -6.09
N GLY A 35 -0.04 -2.36 -5.68
CA GLY A 35 0.23 -3.15 -4.49
C GLY A 35 -0.55 -2.71 -3.24
N SER A 36 -0.80 -3.66 -2.34
CA SER A 36 -1.67 -3.47 -1.16
C SER A 36 -1.07 -2.52 -0.12
N TRP A 37 -1.91 -1.69 0.51
CA TRP A 37 -1.49 -0.74 1.54
C TRP A 37 -1.72 -1.26 2.96
N PHE A 38 -0.82 -0.88 3.86
CA PHE A 38 -0.86 -1.26 5.28
C PHE A 38 -0.63 -0.05 6.17
N HIS A 39 -1.37 0.02 7.27
CA HIS A 39 -1.13 0.94 8.39
C HIS A 39 -0.30 0.23 9.45
N VAL A 40 0.81 0.84 9.85
CA VAL A 40 1.77 0.30 10.81
C VAL A 40 1.93 1.28 11.97
N SER A 41 1.66 0.81 13.18
CA SER A 41 1.83 1.55 14.43
C SER A 41 2.50 0.63 15.45
N ASP A 42 3.80 0.82 15.68
CA ASP A 42 4.64 -0.03 16.52
C ASP A 42 4.49 -1.52 16.18
N THR A 43 3.81 -2.29 17.04
CA THR A 43 3.59 -3.73 16.91
C THR A 43 2.32 -4.10 16.13
N SER A 44 1.49 -3.10 15.76
CA SER A 44 0.22 -3.31 15.06
C SER A 44 0.35 -3.05 13.56
N VAL A 45 -0.02 -4.04 12.76
CA VAL A 45 -0.04 -3.98 11.30
C VAL A 45 -1.43 -4.35 10.80
N GLN A 46 -2.05 -3.48 9.99
CA GLN A 46 -3.40 -3.71 9.47
C GLN A 46 -3.50 -3.31 7.99
N PRO A 47 -4.18 -4.10 7.14
CA PRO A 47 -4.44 -3.70 5.76
C PRO A 47 -5.40 -2.50 5.72
N VAL A 48 -5.19 -1.58 4.78
CA VAL A 48 -6.02 -0.37 4.62
C VAL A 48 -6.25 -0.04 3.13
N PRO A 49 -7.37 0.60 2.77
CA PRO A 49 -7.56 1.09 1.42
C PRO A 49 -6.65 2.28 1.12
N GLU A 50 -6.26 2.46 -0.15
CA GLU A 50 -5.43 3.59 -0.61
C GLU A 50 -6.05 4.95 -0.26
N SER A 51 -7.38 5.07 -0.27
CA SER A 51 -8.08 6.28 0.13
C SER A 51 -7.77 6.72 1.56
N LYS A 52 -7.53 5.78 2.49
CA LYS A 52 -7.11 6.12 3.86
C LYS A 52 -5.71 6.70 3.90
N VAL A 53 -4.81 6.19 3.04
CA VAL A 53 -3.44 6.70 2.91
C VAL A 53 -3.45 8.11 2.33
N GLN A 54 -4.19 8.33 1.25
CA GLN A 54 -4.29 9.61 0.55
C GLN A 54 -4.90 10.73 1.42
N ASN A 55 -5.84 10.39 2.30
CA ASN A 55 -6.47 11.35 3.22
C ASN A 55 -5.71 11.53 4.54
N SER A 56 -4.53 10.92 4.70
CA SER A 56 -3.73 11.06 5.92
C SER A 56 -2.99 12.40 5.98
N GLN A 57 -2.75 12.90 7.20
CA GLN A 57 -1.89 14.07 7.41
C GLN A 57 -0.43 13.64 7.35
N ALA A 58 0.12 13.64 6.14
CA ALA A 58 1.49 13.20 5.90
C ALA A 58 2.53 14.16 6.51
N TYR A 59 3.47 13.60 7.27
CA TYR A 59 4.66 14.32 7.74
C TYR A 59 5.88 14.08 6.83
N LEU A 60 6.08 12.84 6.39
CA LEU A 60 7.10 12.44 5.43
C LEU A 60 6.46 11.59 4.33
N LEU A 61 6.87 11.82 3.08
CA LEU A 61 6.41 11.08 1.91
C LEU A 61 7.62 10.47 1.19
N PHE A 62 7.56 9.17 0.94
CA PHE A 62 8.60 8.42 0.22
C PHE A 62 8.06 8.02 -1.15
N TYR A 63 8.83 8.32 -2.20
CA TYR A 63 8.51 7.97 -3.58
C TYR A 63 9.68 7.24 -4.22
N GLU A 64 9.39 6.22 -5.02
CA GLU A 64 10.37 5.62 -5.92
C GLU A 64 10.25 6.27 -7.31
N ARG A 65 11.36 6.32 -8.06
CA ARG A 65 11.34 6.80 -9.45
C ARG A 65 10.61 5.77 -10.32
N ILE A 66 9.59 6.22 -11.05
CA ILE A 66 8.95 5.42 -12.09
C ILE A 66 9.93 5.34 -13.28
N SER A 67 10.24 4.12 -13.73
CA SER A 67 11.05 3.87 -14.93
C SER A 67 10.20 3.65 -16.16
#